data_AF-A0A381ZBQ2-F1
#
_entry.id   AF-A0A381ZBQ2-F1
#
_cell.length_a   1.000
_cell.length_b   1.000
_cell.length_c   1.000
_cell.angle_alpha   90.00
_cell.angle_beta   90.00
_cell.angle_gamma   90.00
#
_symmetry.space_group_name_H-M   'P 1'
#
loop_
_entity.id
_entity.type
_entity.pdbx_description
1 polymer ?
#
loop_
_entity_poly.entity_id
_entity_poly.type
_entity_poly.pdbx_seq_one_letter_code
_entity_poly.pdbx_strand_id
1 'polypeptide(L)' 'LSDKEDYPNAIKDFTRAIEIDSEYWYAYNNRGMALWVIGEKDSAVVDYNKVRSLIGS' A
#
# COMPACT_ATOMS: atom_id res chain seq x y z
N LEU A 1 -13.90 -18.55 -12.18
CA LEU A 1 -13.11 -17.32 -12.34
C LEU A 1 -13.65 -16.30 -11.36
N SER A 2 -12.99 -16.14 -10.25
CA SER A 2 -13.28 -15.08 -9.29
C SER A 2 -12.00 -14.93 -8.48
N ASP A 3 -10.99 -14.38 -9.14
CA ASP A 3 -9.82 -13.75 -8.52
C ASP A 3 -10.34 -12.57 -7.68
N LYS A 4 -11.06 -12.90 -6.61
CA LYS A 4 -11.50 -11.95 -5.60
C LYS A 4 -10.20 -11.46 -5.01
N GLU A 5 -9.88 -10.23 -5.36
CA GLU A 5 -8.70 -9.50 -4.92
C GLU A 5 -8.50 -9.73 -3.41
N ASP A 6 -7.47 -10.50 -3.08
CA ASP A 6 -7.12 -10.83 -1.69
C ASP A 6 -6.36 -9.67 -1.07
N TYR A 7 -7.10 -8.58 -0.83
CA TYR A 7 -6.57 -7.35 -0.27
C TYR A 7 -5.84 -7.56 1.07
N PRO A 8 -6.33 -8.42 2.00
CA PRO A 8 -5.60 -8.70 3.23
C PRO A 8 -4.20 -9.31 2.99
N ASN A 9 -4.06 -10.24 2.05
CA ASN A 9 -2.74 -10.79 1.74
C ASN A 9 -1.87 -9.81 0.94
N ALA A 10 -2.45 -9.03 0.02
CA ALA A 10 -1.74 -7.96 -0.67
C ALA A 10 -1.15 -6.93 0.31
N ILE A 11 -1.90 -6.55 1.35
CA ILE A 11 -1.41 -5.64 2.41
C ILE A 11 -0.19 -6.22 3.13
N LYS A 12 -0.17 -7.53 3.41
CA LYS A 12 0.98 -8.19 4.04
C LYS A 12 2.19 -8.19 3.12
N ASP A 13 2.00 -8.53 1.84
CA ASP A 13 3.08 -8.57 0.85
C ASP A 13 3.71 -7.18 0.66
N PHE A 14 2.89 -6.14 0.54
CA PHE A 14 3.40 -4.77 0.42
C PHE A 14 4.03 -4.27 1.73
N THR A 15 3.53 -4.68 2.89
CA THR A 15 4.18 -4.38 4.16
C THR A 15 5.56 -5.00 4.22
N ARG A 16 5.71 -6.25 3.78
CA ARG A 16 7.02 -6.89 3.69
C ARG A 16 7.96 -6.20 2.71
N ALA A 17 7.44 -5.74 1.57
CA ALA A 17 8.23 -4.96 0.61
C ALA A 17 8.73 -3.65 1.22
N ILE A 18 7.89 -2.96 2.00
CA ILE A 18 8.25 -1.72 2.72
C ILE A 18 9.30 -1.98 3.82
N GLU A 19 9.23 -3.12 4.51
CA GLU A 19 10.25 -3.51 5.50
C GLU A 19 11.61 -3.78 4.86
N ILE A 20 11.63 -4.28 3.62
CA ILE A 20 12.86 -4.57 2.87
C ILE A 20 13.42 -3.29 2.27
N ASP A 21 12.55 -2.46 1.70
CA ASP A 21 12.90 -1.18 1.08
C ASP A 21 11.87 -0.11 1.47
N SER A 22 12.27 0.74 2.43
CA SER A 22 11.42 1.82 2.94
C SER A 22 11.23 2.98 1.95
N GLU A 23 11.93 2.98 0.82
CA GLU A 23 11.80 3.98 -0.25
C GLU A 23 11.02 3.44 -1.46
N TYR A 24 10.56 2.18 -1.39
CA TYR A 24 9.81 1.55 -2.47
C TYR A 24 8.37 2.09 -2.57
N TRP A 25 8.24 3.24 -3.21
CA TRP A 25 6.98 4.00 -3.32
C TRP A 25 5.83 3.19 -3.98
N TYR A 26 6.13 2.24 -4.87
CA TYR A 26 5.11 1.36 -5.47
C TYR A 26 4.40 0.49 -4.41
N ALA A 27 5.13 0.00 -3.40
CA ALA A 27 4.53 -0.80 -2.33
C ALA A 27 3.58 0.04 -1.47
N TYR A 28 3.94 1.29 -1.15
CA TYR A 28 3.04 2.22 -0.48
C TYR A 28 1.79 2.51 -1.33
N ASN A 29 1.94 2.76 -2.63
CA ASN A 29 0.79 3.03 -3.50
C ASN A 29 -0.20 1.86 -3.54
N ASN A 30 0.30 0.64 -3.75
CA ASN A 30 -0.55 -0.54 -3.85
C ASN A 30 -1.16 -0.95 -2.50
N ARG A 31 -0.42 -0.79 -1.40
CA ARG A 31 -0.96 -1.02 -0.05
C ARG A 31 -2.04 -0.01 0.30
N GLY A 32 -1.83 1.27 -0.06
CA GLY A 32 -2.84 2.32 0.10
C GLY A 32 -4.13 2.01 -0.67
N MET A 33 -4.02 1.50 -1.89
CA MET A 33 -5.19 1.06 -2.66
C MET A 33 -5.91 -0.11 -1.98
N ALA A 34 -5.17 -1.13 -1.53
CA ALA A 34 -5.76 -2.27 -0.85
C ALA A 34 -6.47 -1.88 0.46
N LEU A 35 -5.83 -1.01 1.25
CA LEU A 35 -6.40 -0.43 2.48
C LEU A 35 -7.68 0.35 2.20
N TRP A 36 -7.70 1.14 1.12
CA TRP A 36 -8.88 1.89 0.71
C TRP A 36 -10.07 0.97 0.41
N VAL A 37 -9.84 -0.14 -0.30
CA VAL A 37 -10.90 -1.07 -0.70
C VAL A 37 -11.49 -1.82 0.49
N ILE A 38 -10.68 -2.17 1.50
CA ILE A 38 -11.18 -2.84 2.72
C ILE A 38 -11.77 -1.86 3.75
N GLY A 39 -11.77 -0.55 3.47
CA GLY A 39 -12.37 0.48 4.33
C GLY A 39 -11.39 1.19 5.28
N GLU A 40 -10.12 0.80 5.29
CA GLU A 40 -9.03 1.38 6.11
C GLU A 40 -8.49 2.69 5.49
N LYS A 41 -9.37 3.67 5.29
CA LYS A 41 -9.09 4.89 4.52
C LYS A 41 -8.00 5.78 5.15
N ASP A 42 -7.97 5.89 6.48
CA ASP A 42 -6.96 6.70 7.16
C ASP A 42 -5.55 6.15 6.93
N SER A 43 -5.40 4.83 7.05
CA SER A 43 -4.16 4.12 6.73
C SER A 43 -3.77 4.27 5.26
N ALA A 44 -4.74 4.24 4.34
CA ALA A 44 -4.48 4.50 2.92
C ALA A 44 -3.94 5.91 2.66
N VAL A 45 -4.49 6.94 3.32
CA VAL A 45 -4.01 8.32 3.20
C VAL A 45 -2.57 8.46 3.69
N VAL A 46 -2.20 7.77 4.78
CA VAL A 46 -0.81 7.74 5.27
C VAL A 46 0.13 7.19 4.19
N ASP A 47 -0.23 6.06 3.57
CA ASP A 47 0.57 5.45 2.50
C ASP A 47 0.69 6.38 1.27
N TYR A 48 -0.41 7.01 0.84
CA TYR A 48 -0.36 7.95 -0.28
C TYR A 48 0.47 9.22 0.01
N ASN A 49 0.44 9.72 1.25
CA ASN A 49 1.30 10.83 1.66
C ASN A 49 2.77 10.41 1.66
N LYS A 50 3.08 9.17 2.05
CA LYS A 50 4.44 8.63 1.96
C LYS A 50 4.91 8.54 0.51
N VAL A 51 4.05 8.12 -0.43
CA VAL A 51 4.37 8.16 -1.88
C VAL A 51 4.77 9.56 -2.32
N ARG A 52 3.97 10.58 -1.98
CA ARG A 52 4.27 11.99 -2.32
C ARG A 52 5.61 12.46 -1.76
N SER A 53 5.93 12.06 -0.53
CA SER A 53 7.22 12.36 0.09
C SER A 53 8.39 11.69 -0.63
N LEU A 54 8.22 10.49 -1.18
CA LEU A 54 9.30 9.74 -1.84
C LEU A 54 9.53 10.19 -3.29
N ILE A 55 8.47 10.53 -4.03
CA ILE A 55 8.59 10.93 -5.45
C ILE A 55 8.81 12.44 -5.63
N GLY A 56 8.48 13.24 -4.61
CA GLY A 56 8.63 14.69 -4.60
C GLY A 56 9.95 15.18 -3.98
N SER A 57 10.83 14.25 -3.60
CA SER A 57 12.20 14.48 -3.11
C SER A 57 13.20 14.13 -4.20
#